data_AF-A0A2V9B331-F1
#
_entry.id   AF-A0A2V9B331-F1
#
_cell.length_a   1.000
_cell.length_b   1.000
_cell.length_c   1.000
_cell.angle_alpha   90.00
_cell.angle_beta   90.00
_cell.angle_gamma   90.00
#
_symmetry.space_group_name_H-M   'P 1'
#
loop_
_entity.id
_entity.type
_entity.pdbx_description
1 polymer ?
#
loop_
_entity_poly.entity_id
_entity_poly.type
_entity_poly.pdbx_seq_one_letter_code
_entity_poly.pdbx_strand_id
1 'polypeptide(L)'
;MFPSDLKAEHFRDYPPLARKLVTANLVALRRLPLSFLPSLLREAIEYDFKFPAERKALEKEIANVNALSPEQFKEWFGGFEQIRLSQKLEHFDWINLPGQFVEQLSAHLWTTHQLDAFRNAATDYGNRLHAVAPPEPPAIRRLGITVVGQGANASELPLFRKLRPHGAYFTHVNPENGLQQLLGAATARAKAHPASYGHWYIDGGQEAPCEGALTRVSYQALEPARTALSGRLQKDIEKPGMGPETLRTLLAQLRPADLGLDDTEPVLTRFQLKLLTEGSGTQIFSTTFAQWAAREALRRAQPLTLFVRFAPRQRQRPMNELLYGNPASRELDPRGSLVDADMGAYYNWLNQQRLSGAAEASFLVWYEGHGEALMIGPSVPRGTVSNDATDFKALLSWIA
;
A
#
# COMPACT_ATOMS: atom_id res chain seq x y z
N MET A 1 0.48 -20.75 -26.72
CA MET A 1 1.44 -21.60 -25.97
C MET A 1 0.77 -22.04 -24.70
N PHE A 2 0.78 -23.33 -24.38
CA PHE A 2 0.14 -23.83 -23.15
C PHE A 2 1.12 -23.82 -21.98
N PRO A 3 0.63 -23.76 -20.72
CA PRO A 3 1.48 -23.86 -19.54
C PRO A 3 2.44 -25.05 -19.54
N SER A 4 2.01 -26.20 -20.08
CA SER A 4 2.83 -27.42 -20.22
C SER A 4 4.11 -27.21 -21.03
N ASP A 5 4.10 -26.23 -21.94
CA ASP A 5 5.20 -25.96 -22.88
C ASP A 5 6.24 -25.00 -22.30
N LEU A 6 6.05 -24.50 -21.07
CA LEU A 6 6.95 -23.52 -20.46
C LEU A 6 8.39 -24.02 -20.38
N LYS A 7 9.36 -23.17 -20.71
CA LYS A 7 10.79 -23.43 -20.60
C LYS A 7 11.48 -22.27 -19.89
N ALA A 8 12.67 -22.51 -19.36
CA ALA A 8 13.45 -21.47 -18.70
C ALA A 8 13.76 -20.27 -19.62
N GLU A 9 14.00 -20.53 -20.90
CA GLU A 9 14.27 -19.51 -21.92
C GLU A 9 13.11 -18.52 -22.14
N HIS A 10 11.86 -18.91 -21.83
CA HIS A 10 10.71 -18.03 -21.96
C HIS A 10 10.71 -16.87 -20.95
N PHE A 11 11.48 -16.99 -19.86
CA PHE A 11 11.56 -16.01 -18.79
C PHE A 11 12.84 -15.16 -18.86
N ARG A 12 13.53 -15.13 -20.01
CA ARG A 12 14.83 -14.45 -20.15
C ARG A 12 14.77 -12.96 -19.81
N ASP A 13 13.63 -12.32 -20.11
CA ASP A 13 13.39 -10.89 -19.98
C ASP A 13 12.80 -10.51 -18.60
N TYR A 14 12.59 -11.50 -17.72
CA TYR A 14 12.17 -11.24 -16.34
C TYR A 14 13.33 -10.65 -15.54
N PRO A 15 13.04 -9.81 -14.52
CA PRO A 15 14.04 -9.37 -13.56
C PRO A 15 14.80 -10.54 -12.91
N PRO A 16 16.06 -10.37 -12.49
CA PRO A 16 16.92 -11.49 -12.11
C PRO A 16 16.36 -12.42 -11.03
N LEU A 17 15.77 -11.86 -9.96
CA LEU A 17 15.21 -12.66 -8.87
C LEU A 17 13.87 -13.30 -9.27
N ALA A 18 13.02 -12.58 -9.98
CA ALA A 18 11.79 -13.09 -10.58
C ALA A 18 12.06 -14.27 -11.51
N ARG A 19 13.04 -14.13 -12.40
CA ARG A 19 13.51 -15.20 -13.30
C ARG A 19 13.98 -16.40 -12.52
N LYS A 20 14.79 -16.21 -11.48
CA LYS A 20 15.26 -17.30 -10.61
C LYS A 20 14.08 -18.01 -9.93
N LEU A 21 13.11 -17.26 -9.40
CA LEU A 21 11.92 -17.81 -8.76
C LEU A 21 11.10 -18.68 -9.71
N VAL A 22 10.75 -18.17 -10.89
CA VAL A 22 9.90 -18.92 -11.84
C VAL A 22 10.63 -20.11 -12.47
N THR A 23 11.93 -19.96 -12.76
CA THR A 23 12.72 -21.06 -13.35
C THR A 23 12.95 -22.21 -12.36
N ALA A 24 13.16 -21.91 -11.08
CA ALA A 24 13.27 -22.91 -10.03
C ALA A 24 11.97 -23.71 -9.81
N ASN A 25 10.82 -23.16 -10.20
CA ASN A 25 9.49 -23.72 -9.94
C ASN A 25 8.74 -24.13 -11.22
N LEU A 26 9.44 -24.30 -12.35
CA LEU A 26 8.84 -24.63 -13.65
C LEU A 26 7.90 -25.84 -13.62
N VAL A 27 8.24 -26.87 -12.82
CA VAL A 27 7.44 -28.10 -12.74
C VAL A 27 6.04 -27.81 -12.20
N ALA A 28 5.91 -27.01 -11.13
CA ALA A 28 4.61 -26.57 -10.64
C ALA A 28 3.91 -25.65 -11.64
N LEU A 29 4.61 -24.66 -12.19
CA LEU A 29 4.01 -23.69 -13.12
C LEU A 29 3.40 -24.37 -14.35
N ARG A 30 4.04 -25.43 -14.88
CA ARG A 30 3.54 -26.21 -16.02
C ARG A 30 2.22 -26.94 -15.76
N ARG A 31 1.88 -27.20 -14.49
CA ARG A 31 0.64 -27.88 -14.09
C ARG A 31 -0.53 -26.90 -13.98
N LEU A 32 -0.27 -25.60 -13.79
CA LEU A 32 -1.30 -24.60 -13.49
C LEU A 32 -2.19 -24.32 -14.73
N PRO A 33 -3.51 -24.14 -14.53
CA PRO A 33 -4.41 -23.80 -15.63
C PRO A 33 -4.12 -22.40 -16.15
N LEU A 34 -4.29 -22.21 -17.46
CA LEU A 34 -4.02 -20.94 -18.14
C LEU A 34 -4.95 -19.79 -17.68
N SER A 35 -6.12 -20.11 -17.14
CA SER A 35 -7.02 -19.15 -16.51
C SER A 35 -6.48 -18.59 -15.18
N PHE A 36 -5.50 -19.27 -14.55
CA PHE A 36 -4.90 -18.87 -13.28
C PHE A 36 -3.46 -18.37 -13.43
N LEU A 37 -2.61 -19.13 -14.13
CA LEU A 37 -1.16 -18.93 -14.17
C LEU A 37 -0.71 -17.50 -14.49
N PRO A 38 -1.30 -16.78 -15.47
CA PRO A 38 -0.92 -15.40 -15.76
C PRO A 38 -1.16 -14.45 -14.58
N SER A 39 -2.15 -14.71 -13.72
CA SER A 39 -2.35 -13.92 -12.50
C SER A 39 -1.19 -14.11 -11.52
N LEU A 40 -0.70 -15.34 -11.36
CA LEU A 40 0.49 -15.64 -10.55
C LEU A 40 1.75 -15.04 -11.17
N LEU A 41 1.93 -15.12 -12.49
CA LEU A 41 3.07 -14.53 -13.18
C LEU A 41 3.08 -12.99 -13.11
N ARG A 42 1.91 -12.35 -13.08
CA ARG A 42 1.79 -10.90 -12.84
C ARG A 42 2.37 -10.51 -11.48
N GLU A 43 2.22 -11.36 -10.46
CA GLU A 43 2.85 -11.13 -9.17
C GLU A 43 4.35 -11.50 -9.21
N ALA A 44 4.71 -12.61 -9.85
CA ALA A 44 6.09 -13.09 -9.89
C ALA A 44 7.04 -12.18 -10.68
N ILE A 45 6.60 -11.56 -11.77
CA ILE A 45 7.43 -10.65 -12.59
C ILE A 45 7.85 -9.40 -11.80
N GLU A 46 7.09 -9.01 -10.77
CA GLU A 46 7.39 -7.87 -9.90
C GLU A 46 8.25 -8.26 -8.68
N TYR A 47 8.71 -9.51 -8.57
CA TYR A 47 9.34 -10.04 -7.35
C TYR A 47 10.56 -9.24 -6.87
N ASP A 48 11.42 -8.78 -7.78
CA ASP A 48 12.58 -7.93 -7.47
C ASP A 48 12.19 -6.61 -6.79
N PHE A 49 10.95 -6.14 -6.99
CA PHE A 49 10.43 -4.90 -6.44
C PHE A 49 9.40 -5.09 -5.31
N LYS A 50 9.16 -6.34 -4.89
CA LYS A 50 8.28 -6.67 -3.77
C LYS A 50 8.99 -6.45 -2.43
N PHE A 51 8.23 -6.01 -1.43
CA PHE A 51 8.73 -5.95 -0.05
C PHE A 51 8.99 -7.37 0.51
N PRO A 52 9.81 -7.51 1.56
CA PRO A 52 10.10 -8.82 2.15
C PRO A 52 8.84 -9.65 2.50
N ALA A 53 7.80 -9.01 3.04
CA ALA A 53 6.54 -9.69 3.37
C ALA A 53 5.82 -10.22 2.12
N GLU A 54 5.77 -9.44 1.03
CA GLU A 54 5.18 -9.85 -0.26
C GLU A 54 5.98 -11.00 -0.89
N ARG A 55 7.32 -10.94 -0.86
CA ARG A 55 8.19 -12.01 -1.39
C ARG A 55 7.96 -13.32 -0.64
N LYS A 56 7.95 -13.26 0.69
CA LYS A 56 7.72 -14.43 1.54
C LYS A 56 6.33 -15.05 1.32
N ALA A 57 5.30 -14.22 1.14
CA ALA A 57 3.96 -14.69 0.82
C ALA A 57 3.93 -15.44 -0.53
N LEU A 58 4.54 -14.87 -1.56
CA LEU A 58 4.59 -15.49 -2.89
C LEU A 58 5.43 -16.79 -2.90
N GLU A 59 6.56 -16.81 -2.19
CA GLU A 59 7.38 -18.01 -2.02
C GLU A 59 6.60 -19.14 -1.33
N LYS A 60 5.86 -18.82 -0.26
CA LYS A 60 5.00 -19.78 0.43
C LYS A 60 3.87 -20.30 -0.46
N GLU A 61 3.24 -19.42 -1.23
CA GLU A 61 2.21 -19.80 -2.19
C GLU A 61 2.76 -20.82 -3.20
N ILE A 62 3.90 -20.51 -3.82
CA ILE A 62 4.55 -21.41 -4.79
C ILE A 62 5.02 -22.71 -4.12
N ALA A 63 5.59 -22.65 -2.92
CA ALA A 63 6.01 -23.83 -2.17
C ALA A 63 4.82 -24.75 -1.85
N ASN A 64 3.67 -24.18 -1.46
CA ASN A 64 2.45 -24.94 -1.22
C ASN A 64 1.96 -25.61 -2.50
N VAL A 65 1.90 -24.88 -3.62
CA VAL A 65 1.50 -25.44 -4.92
C VAL A 65 2.41 -26.60 -5.33
N ASN A 66 3.73 -26.49 -5.11
CA ASN A 66 4.67 -27.59 -5.36
C ASN A 66 4.39 -28.83 -4.49
N ALA A 67 3.95 -28.63 -3.25
CA ALA A 67 3.71 -29.70 -2.29
C ALA A 67 2.36 -30.43 -2.50
N LEU A 68 1.45 -29.90 -3.32
CA LEU A 68 0.14 -30.51 -3.56
C LEU A 68 0.26 -31.86 -4.28
N SER A 69 -0.40 -32.87 -3.72
CA SER A 69 -0.65 -34.14 -4.41
C SER A 69 -1.49 -33.92 -5.68
N PRO A 70 -1.53 -34.88 -6.63
CA PRO A 70 -2.41 -34.78 -7.80
C PRO A 70 -3.88 -34.55 -7.45
N GLU A 71 -4.39 -35.20 -6.40
CA GLU A 71 -5.76 -35.09 -5.93
C GLU A 71 -6.03 -33.70 -5.35
N GLN A 72 -5.15 -33.22 -4.48
CA GLN A 72 -5.25 -31.87 -3.90
C GLN A 72 -5.14 -30.81 -4.99
N PHE A 73 -4.26 -31.00 -5.97
CA PHE A 73 -4.11 -30.08 -7.08
C PHE A 73 -5.41 -29.94 -7.87
N LYS A 74 -6.05 -31.07 -8.22
CA LYS A 74 -7.36 -31.06 -8.89
C LYS A 74 -8.43 -30.39 -8.05
N GLU A 75 -8.42 -30.61 -6.73
CA GLU A 75 -9.36 -29.95 -5.83
C GLU A 75 -9.15 -28.42 -5.81
N TRP A 76 -7.90 -27.96 -5.77
CA TRP A 76 -7.52 -26.55 -5.68
C TRP A 76 -7.77 -25.79 -6.98
N PHE A 77 -7.45 -26.40 -8.12
CA PHE A 77 -7.45 -25.73 -9.42
C PHE A 77 -8.61 -26.15 -10.34
N GLY A 78 -9.40 -27.16 -9.97
CA GLY A 78 -10.49 -27.68 -10.81
C GLY A 78 -11.54 -26.62 -11.19
N GLY A 79 -11.81 -25.65 -10.32
CA GLY A 79 -12.69 -24.52 -10.65
C GLY A 79 -12.13 -23.63 -11.76
N PHE A 80 -10.79 -23.45 -11.80
CA PHE A 80 -10.12 -22.68 -12.85
C PHE A 80 -10.01 -23.46 -14.17
N GLU A 81 -9.87 -24.78 -14.12
CA GLU A 81 -9.86 -25.64 -15.32
C GLU A 81 -11.19 -25.61 -16.09
N GLN A 82 -12.30 -25.31 -15.42
CA GLN A 82 -13.63 -25.19 -16.05
C GLN A 82 -13.83 -23.86 -16.79
N ILE A 83 -12.95 -22.88 -16.58
CA ILE A 83 -13.04 -21.56 -17.23
C ILE A 83 -12.65 -21.68 -18.71
N ARG A 84 -13.59 -21.37 -19.59
CA ARG A 84 -13.37 -21.40 -21.04
C ARG A 84 -12.76 -20.10 -21.52
N LEU A 85 -11.57 -20.18 -22.09
CA LEU A 85 -10.84 -19.06 -22.68
C LEU A 85 -11.23 -18.87 -24.15
N SER A 86 -11.05 -17.65 -24.67
CA SER A 86 -11.14 -17.41 -26.11
C SER A 86 -9.84 -17.82 -26.81
N GLN A 87 -9.92 -18.16 -28.09
CA GLN A 87 -8.73 -18.45 -28.91
C GLN A 87 -7.71 -17.30 -28.85
N LYS A 88 -8.17 -16.05 -28.80
CA LYS A 88 -7.31 -14.87 -28.65
C LYS A 88 -6.48 -14.93 -27.35
N LEU A 89 -7.09 -15.30 -26.23
CA LEU A 89 -6.39 -15.43 -24.95
C LEU A 89 -5.39 -16.59 -24.96
N GLU A 90 -5.75 -17.74 -25.54
CA GLU A 90 -4.86 -18.91 -25.63
C GLU A 90 -3.58 -18.66 -26.45
N HIS A 91 -3.67 -17.74 -27.43
CA HIS A 91 -2.55 -17.33 -28.29
C HIS A 91 -1.88 -16.04 -27.82
N PHE A 92 -2.33 -15.44 -26.72
CA PHE A 92 -1.76 -14.22 -26.18
C PHE A 92 -0.38 -14.46 -25.56
N ASP A 93 0.49 -13.45 -25.56
CA ASP A 93 1.79 -13.50 -24.87
C ASP A 93 1.62 -13.27 -23.36
N TRP A 94 1.00 -14.25 -22.70
CA TRP A 94 0.71 -14.19 -21.27
C TRP A 94 1.96 -14.35 -20.39
N ILE A 95 3.10 -14.73 -20.97
CA ILE A 95 4.37 -14.86 -20.25
C ILE A 95 5.00 -13.48 -20.08
N ASN A 96 5.12 -12.70 -21.15
CA ASN A 96 5.76 -11.39 -21.09
C ASN A 96 4.78 -10.26 -20.74
N LEU A 97 3.49 -10.46 -20.98
CA LEU A 97 2.44 -9.47 -20.72
C LEU A 97 1.32 -10.02 -19.79
N PRO A 98 1.65 -10.62 -18.63
CA PRO A 98 0.65 -11.25 -17.76
C PRO A 98 -0.41 -10.26 -17.26
N GLY A 99 -0.05 -8.99 -17.02
CA GLY A 99 -1.01 -7.95 -16.64
C GLY A 99 -2.09 -7.70 -17.72
N GLN A 100 -1.68 -7.57 -18.99
CA GLN A 100 -2.61 -7.36 -20.10
C GLN A 100 -3.48 -8.60 -20.36
N PHE A 101 -2.94 -9.79 -20.15
CA PHE A 101 -3.73 -11.02 -20.20
C PHE A 101 -4.85 -10.99 -19.15
N VAL A 102 -4.55 -10.65 -17.90
CA VAL A 102 -5.55 -10.62 -16.82
C VAL A 102 -6.64 -9.58 -17.09
N GLU A 103 -6.29 -8.43 -17.66
CA GLU A 103 -7.28 -7.42 -18.07
C GLU A 103 -8.21 -7.96 -19.16
N GLN A 104 -7.67 -8.58 -20.21
CA GLN A 104 -8.46 -9.18 -21.29
C GLN A 104 -9.28 -10.39 -20.81
N LEU A 105 -8.74 -11.18 -19.88
CA LEU A 105 -9.47 -12.28 -19.24
C LEU A 105 -10.68 -11.74 -18.50
N SER A 106 -10.53 -10.67 -17.69
CA SER A 106 -11.65 -10.05 -16.99
C SER A 106 -12.77 -9.63 -17.96
N ALA A 107 -12.43 -8.95 -19.06
CA ALA A 107 -13.39 -8.56 -20.09
C ALA A 107 -14.10 -9.77 -20.72
N HIS A 108 -13.36 -10.83 -21.02
CA HIS A 108 -13.91 -12.09 -21.55
C HIS A 108 -14.85 -12.80 -20.57
N LEU A 109 -14.49 -12.85 -19.28
CA LEU A 109 -15.32 -13.46 -18.24
C LEU A 109 -16.65 -12.72 -18.07
N TRP A 110 -16.64 -11.39 -18.21
CA TRP A 110 -17.86 -10.58 -18.22
C TRP A 110 -18.76 -10.90 -19.42
N THR A 111 -18.21 -10.89 -20.63
CA THR A 111 -19.00 -11.12 -21.85
C THR A 111 -19.52 -12.54 -21.99
N THR A 112 -18.87 -13.50 -21.35
CA THR A 112 -19.26 -14.92 -21.37
C THR A 112 -20.01 -15.37 -20.11
N HIS A 113 -20.31 -14.44 -19.19
CA HIS A 113 -20.98 -14.73 -17.91
C HIS A 113 -20.27 -15.78 -17.03
N GLN A 114 -18.94 -15.88 -17.15
CA GLN A 114 -18.10 -16.79 -16.35
C GLN A 114 -17.48 -16.12 -15.12
N LEU A 115 -17.75 -14.83 -14.90
CA LEU A 115 -17.15 -14.04 -13.81
C LEU A 115 -17.43 -14.62 -12.41
N ASP A 116 -18.66 -15.09 -12.16
CA ASP A 116 -19.03 -15.64 -10.86
C ASP A 116 -18.33 -16.97 -10.60
N ALA A 117 -18.24 -17.84 -11.61
CA ALA A 117 -17.49 -19.09 -11.51
C ALA A 117 -16.01 -18.83 -11.21
N PHE A 118 -15.39 -17.87 -11.91
CA PHE A 118 -14.01 -17.47 -11.64
C PHE A 118 -13.84 -16.89 -10.23
N ARG A 119 -14.76 -16.02 -9.78
CA ARG A 119 -14.71 -15.42 -8.44
C ARG A 119 -14.84 -16.48 -7.33
N ASN A 120 -15.71 -17.46 -7.52
CA ASN A 120 -15.86 -18.57 -6.58
C ASN A 120 -14.57 -19.40 -6.51
N ALA A 121 -14.00 -19.79 -7.65
CA ALA A 121 -12.73 -20.51 -7.70
C ALA A 121 -11.57 -19.74 -7.03
N ALA A 122 -11.49 -18.43 -7.27
CA ALA A 122 -10.48 -17.57 -6.65
C ALA A 122 -10.67 -17.41 -5.14
N THR A 123 -11.92 -17.33 -4.67
CA THR A 123 -12.25 -17.25 -3.24
C THR A 123 -11.89 -18.56 -2.53
N ASP A 124 -12.26 -19.69 -3.13
CA ASP A 124 -11.94 -21.02 -2.59
C ASP A 124 -10.43 -21.26 -2.53
N TYR A 125 -9.71 -20.89 -3.60
CA TYR A 125 -8.25 -20.93 -3.61
C TYR A 125 -7.63 -20.09 -2.49
N GLY A 126 -8.08 -18.83 -2.35
CA GLY A 126 -7.59 -17.93 -1.31
C GLY A 126 -7.85 -18.45 0.11
N ASN A 127 -9.04 -19.00 0.36
CA ASN A 127 -9.42 -19.60 1.64
C ASN A 127 -8.54 -20.80 1.98
N ARG A 128 -8.30 -21.70 1.02
CA ARG A 128 -7.43 -22.86 1.19
C ARG A 128 -5.98 -22.46 1.44
N LEU A 129 -5.46 -21.51 0.66
CA LEU A 129 -4.11 -21.00 0.85
C LEU A 129 -3.93 -20.39 2.25
N HIS A 130 -4.92 -19.61 2.71
CA HIS A 130 -4.89 -19.03 4.04
C HIS A 130 -4.94 -20.10 5.16
N ALA A 131 -5.69 -21.18 4.96
CA ALA A 131 -5.79 -22.28 5.92
C ALA A 131 -4.48 -23.07 6.07
N VAL A 132 -3.76 -23.32 4.96
CA VAL A 132 -2.51 -24.11 4.99
C VAL A 132 -1.26 -23.27 5.23
N ALA A 133 -1.30 -21.97 4.94
CA ALA A 133 -0.22 -21.03 5.18
C ALA A 133 -0.76 -19.76 5.88
N PRO A 134 -1.08 -19.86 7.19
CA PRO A 134 -1.56 -18.72 7.93
C PRO A 134 -0.51 -17.59 7.97
N PRO A 135 -0.94 -16.32 8.03
CA PRO A 135 -0.03 -15.18 8.17
C PRO A 135 0.82 -15.30 9.43
N GLU A 136 2.10 -14.97 9.31
CA GLU A 136 3.00 -15.00 10.46
C GLU A 136 2.73 -13.83 11.40
N PRO A 137 2.75 -14.06 12.73
CA PRO A 137 2.69 -12.97 13.68
C PRO A 137 3.93 -12.06 13.56
N PRO A 138 3.79 -10.75 13.84
CA PRO A 138 4.92 -9.84 13.83
C PRO A 138 5.89 -10.17 14.98
N ALA A 139 7.19 -9.88 14.77
CA ALA A 139 8.24 -10.16 15.76
C ALA A 139 8.08 -9.35 17.07
N ILE A 140 7.42 -8.20 16.99
CA ILE A 140 7.03 -7.36 18.13
C ILE A 140 5.63 -6.79 17.88
N ARG A 141 4.99 -6.25 18.91
CA ARG A 141 3.70 -5.55 18.80
C ARG A 141 3.79 -4.43 17.75
N ARG A 142 2.76 -4.27 16.93
CA ARG A 142 2.72 -3.18 15.94
C ARG A 142 2.36 -1.87 16.63
N LEU A 143 3.01 -0.79 16.23
CA LEU A 143 2.72 0.56 16.70
C LEU A 143 2.36 1.45 15.52
N GLY A 144 1.13 1.96 15.50
CA GLY A 144 0.69 3.01 14.58
C GLY A 144 0.69 4.36 15.29
N ILE A 145 1.24 5.38 14.65
CA ILE A 145 1.20 6.77 15.09
C ILE A 145 0.64 7.61 13.93
N THR A 146 -0.41 8.36 14.17
CA THR A 146 -0.94 9.34 13.20
C THR A 146 -0.96 10.74 13.80
N VAL A 147 -0.38 11.70 13.09
CA VAL A 147 -0.37 13.12 13.46
C VAL A 147 -1.21 13.88 12.44
N VAL A 148 -2.19 14.66 12.93
CA VAL A 148 -3.14 15.40 12.09
C VAL A 148 -3.12 16.88 12.42
N GLY A 149 -3.56 17.72 11.48
CA GLY A 149 -3.85 19.13 11.76
C GLY A 149 -2.65 20.07 11.70
N GLN A 150 -1.55 19.69 11.04
CA GLN A 150 -0.45 20.60 10.74
C GLN A 150 -0.98 21.91 10.13
N GLY A 151 -0.72 23.05 10.78
CA GLY A 151 -1.15 24.37 10.30
C GLY A 151 -2.66 24.65 10.39
N ALA A 152 -3.46 23.76 10.98
CA ALA A 152 -4.86 24.02 11.28
C ALA A 152 -4.99 24.67 12.66
N ASN A 153 -5.71 25.79 12.74
CA ASN A 153 -6.19 26.35 14.00
C ASN A 153 -7.26 25.43 14.62
N ALA A 154 -7.65 25.72 15.86
CA ALA A 154 -8.63 24.95 16.64
C ALA A 154 -9.80 24.41 15.80
N SER A 155 -10.11 23.13 15.99
CA SER A 155 -11.20 22.46 15.30
C SER A 155 -12.56 22.92 15.85
N GLU A 156 -13.47 23.32 14.96
CA GLU A 156 -14.89 23.55 15.31
C GLU A 156 -15.66 22.23 15.56
N LEU A 157 -15.09 21.09 15.14
CA LEU A 157 -15.71 19.77 15.27
C LEU A 157 -14.90 18.88 16.22
N PRO A 158 -15.57 18.06 17.06
CA PRO A 158 -14.86 17.09 17.89
C PRO A 158 -14.06 16.11 17.03
N LEU A 159 -12.77 16.00 17.28
CA LEU A 159 -11.88 15.07 16.57
C LEU A 159 -11.97 13.64 17.13
N PHE A 160 -11.51 12.70 16.31
CA PHE A 160 -11.34 11.29 16.60
C PHE A 160 -12.64 10.55 16.95
N ARG A 161 -13.82 11.09 16.57
CA ARG A 161 -15.13 10.53 16.96
C ARG A 161 -15.28 9.05 16.64
N LYS A 162 -14.75 8.60 15.49
CA LYS A 162 -14.79 7.19 15.08
C LYS A 162 -13.80 6.30 15.84
N LEU A 163 -12.73 6.88 16.39
CA LEU A 163 -11.71 6.16 17.15
C LEU A 163 -12.05 6.11 18.66
N ARG A 164 -12.79 7.08 19.20
CA ARG A 164 -13.18 7.16 20.63
C ARG A 164 -13.75 5.85 21.21
N PRO A 165 -14.67 5.12 20.53
CA PRO A 165 -15.19 3.85 21.06
C PRO A 165 -14.13 2.75 21.24
N HIS A 166 -12.95 2.89 20.63
CA HIS A 166 -11.92 1.87 20.59
C HIS A 166 -10.77 2.12 21.58
N GLY A 167 -10.73 3.27 22.25
CA GLY A 167 -9.59 3.66 23.08
C GLY A 167 -9.89 4.71 24.15
N ALA A 168 -8.83 5.30 24.69
CA ALA A 168 -8.88 6.39 25.65
C ALA A 168 -8.53 7.72 24.97
N TYR A 169 -9.36 8.73 25.15
CA TYR A 169 -9.17 10.08 24.63
C TYR A 169 -8.65 11.03 25.72
N PHE A 170 -7.63 11.81 25.38
CA PHE A 170 -6.93 12.73 26.29
C PHE A 170 -7.11 14.16 25.80
N THR A 171 -7.47 15.07 26.70
CA THR A 171 -7.76 16.49 26.39
C THR A 171 -6.68 17.47 26.85
N HIS A 172 -5.74 17.02 27.71
CA HIS A 172 -4.67 17.85 28.29
C HIS A 172 -3.28 17.21 28.11
N VAL A 173 -2.98 16.76 26.89
CA VAL A 173 -1.63 16.35 26.52
C VAL A 173 -0.75 17.60 26.33
N ASN A 174 0.47 17.63 26.87
CA ASN A 174 1.40 18.71 26.55
C ASN A 174 1.86 18.60 25.07
N PRO A 175 1.53 19.57 24.20
CA PRO A 175 1.92 19.50 22.78
C PRO A 175 3.40 19.87 22.55
N GLU A 176 4.08 20.44 23.54
CA GLU A 176 5.44 20.93 23.40
C GLU A 176 6.41 19.82 22.98
N ASN A 177 7.13 20.06 21.87
CA ASN A 177 8.04 19.10 21.25
C ASN A 177 7.41 17.74 20.89
N GLY A 178 6.06 17.65 20.81
CA GLY A 178 5.35 16.39 20.63
C GLY A 178 5.79 15.61 19.38
N LEU A 179 5.95 16.30 18.25
CA LEU A 179 6.42 15.68 17.01
C LEU A 179 7.82 15.06 17.16
N GLN A 180 8.75 15.79 17.81
CA GLN A 180 10.11 15.31 18.07
C GLN A 180 10.10 14.10 19.01
N GLN A 181 9.29 14.12 20.06
CA GLN A 181 9.16 13.00 21.01
C GLN A 181 8.63 11.74 20.31
N LEU A 182 7.57 11.87 19.51
CA LEU A 182 6.97 10.74 18.80
C LEU A 182 7.90 10.17 17.72
N LEU A 183 8.56 11.01 16.91
CA LEU A 183 9.54 10.56 15.93
C LEU A 183 10.79 9.96 16.60
N GLY A 184 11.24 10.54 17.71
CA GLY A 184 12.34 10.00 18.52
C GLY A 184 12.01 8.60 19.04
N ALA A 185 10.79 8.38 19.51
CA ALA A 185 10.33 7.06 19.95
C ALA A 185 10.24 6.05 18.79
N ALA A 186 9.70 6.45 17.64
CA ALA A 186 9.67 5.60 16.45
C ALA A 186 11.09 5.21 15.99
N THR A 187 12.02 6.16 16.00
CA THR A 187 13.44 5.95 15.66
C THR A 187 14.12 5.03 16.67
N ALA A 188 13.91 5.25 17.97
CA ALA A 188 14.46 4.40 19.03
C ALA A 188 13.95 2.96 18.90
N ARG A 189 12.65 2.78 18.61
CA ARG A 189 12.05 1.47 18.34
C ARG A 189 12.65 0.80 17.12
N ALA A 190 12.88 1.56 16.04
CA ALA A 190 13.51 1.04 14.82
C ALA A 190 14.96 0.57 15.05
N LYS A 191 15.72 1.30 15.87
CA LYS A 191 17.08 0.89 16.28
C LYS A 191 17.08 -0.35 17.18
N ALA A 192 16.12 -0.47 18.09
CA ALA A 192 16.00 -1.61 19.00
C ALA A 192 15.55 -2.89 18.28
N HIS A 193 14.78 -2.76 17.20
CA HIS A 193 14.20 -3.87 16.46
C HIS A 193 14.42 -3.74 14.95
N PRO A 194 15.68 -3.78 14.48
CA PRO A 194 15.98 -3.53 13.07
C PRO A 194 15.28 -4.56 12.17
N ALA A 195 14.54 -4.05 11.18
CA ALA A 195 13.88 -4.85 10.16
C ALA A 195 13.81 -4.06 8.85
N SER A 196 14.16 -4.71 7.74
CA SER A 196 14.09 -4.11 6.40
C SER A 196 12.65 -3.68 6.10
N TYR A 197 12.45 -2.38 5.86
CA TYR A 197 11.12 -1.77 5.69
C TYR A 197 10.17 -2.05 6.87
N GLY A 198 10.70 -2.29 8.07
CA GLY A 198 9.90 -2.58 9.27
C GLY A 198 9.38 -1.34 9.99
N HIS A 199 9.96 -0.16 9.73
CA HIS A 199 9.62 1.08 10.40
C HIS A 199 9.50 2.21 9.39
N TRP A 200 8.36 2.87 9.36
CA TRP A 200 8.01 3.84 8.33
C TRP A 200 7.69 5.20 8.92
N TYR A 201 8.14 6.24 8.23
CA TYR A 201 7.66 7.61 8.39
C TYR A 201 7.15 8.12 7.04
N ILE A 202 5.85 8.40 7.00
CA ILE A 202 5.15 8.94 5.84
C ILE A 202 4.71 10.36 6.18
N ASP A 203 5.15 11.35 5.39
CA ASP A 203 4.80 12.75 5.59
C ASP A 203 4.01 13.30 4.39
N GLY A 204 2.83 13.87 4.65
CA GLY A 204 2.00 14.51 3.63
C GLY A 204 2.58 15.82 3.10
N GLY A 205 3.64 16.36 3.68
CA GLY A 205 4.26 17.63 3.30
C GLY A 205 5.77 17.51 3.35
N GLN A 206 6.41 18.44 4.07
CA GLN A 206 7.85 18.45 4.30
C GLN A 206 8.20 17.62 5.55
N GLU A 207 9.09 16.64 5.35
CA GLU A 207 9.59 15.78 6.43
C GLU A 207 10.20 16.60 7.56
N ALA A 208 9.82 16.23 8.78
CA ALA A 208 10.54 16.68 9.95
C ALA A 208 11.90 15.96 10.05
N PRO A 209 12.94 16.61 10.58
CA PRO A 209 14.22 15.97 10.83
C PRO A 209 14.08 14.72 11.71
N CYS A 210 14.58 13.59 11.24
CA CYS A 210 14.66 12.35 11.99
C CYS A 210 15.90 11.56 11.54
N GLU A 211 16.42 10.71 12.42
CA GLU A 211 17.62 9.91 12.13
C GLU A 211 17.31 8.71 11.22
N GLY A 212 18.33 8.19 10.54
CA GLY A 212 18.22 7.26 9.40
C GLY A 212 17.76 5.83 9.68
N ALA A 213 16.94 5.57 10.69
CA ALA A 213 16.42 4.24 11.01
C ALA A 213 15.03 3.95 10.40
N LEU A 214 14.36 4.96 9.84
CA LEU A 214 13.01 4.86 9.28
C LEU A 214 13.06 4.86 7.74
N THR A 215 12.25 4.00 7.11
CA THR A 215 11.91 4.15 5.69
C THR A 215 11.03 5.40 5.54
N ARG A 216 11.48 6.34 4.70
CA ARG A 216 10.84 7.66 4.56
C ARG A 216 10.23 7.83 3.18
N VAL A 217 9.01 8.37 3.17
CA VAL A 217 8.31 8.77 1.96
C VAL A 217 7.54 10.05 2.26
N SER A 218 7.80 11.11 1.52
CA SER A 218 7.06 12.36 1.68
C SER A 218 6.57 12.97 0.39
N TYR A 219 5.46 13.70 0.52
CA TYR A 219 4.84 14.38 -0.60
C TYR A 219 5.77 15.46 -1.19
N GLN A 220 6.47 16.22 -0.34
CA GLN A 220 7.40 17.26 -0.78
C GLN A 220 8.63 16.67 -1.47
N ALA A 221 9.23 15.59 -0.95
CA ALA A 221 10.39 14.96 -1.57
C ALA A 221 10.06 14.42 -2.98
N LEU A 222 8.80 14.03 -3.22
CA LEU A 222 8.32 13.56 -4.51
C LEU A 222 7.83 14.67 -5.46
N GLU A 223 7.95 15.96 -5.12
CA GLU A 223 7.55 17.06 -6.02
C GLU A 223 8.19 16.99 -7.42
N PRO A 224 9.49 16.65 -7.59
CA PRO A 224 10.08 16.50 -8.92
C PRO A 224 9.39 15.41 -9.76
N ALA A 225 9.16 14.23 -9.18
CA ALA A 225 8.49 13.12 -9.84
C ALA A 225 7.01 13.43 -10.14
N ARG A 226 6.31 14.11 -9.22
CA ARG A 226 4.94 14.59 -9.45
C ARG A 226 4.87 15.60 -10.59
N THR A 227 5.83 16.52 -10.66
CA THR A 227 5.91 17.52 -11.74
C THR A 227 6.19 16.85 -13.09
N ALA A 228 7.13 15.89 -13.14
CA ALA A 228 7.42 15.10 -14.34
C ALA A 228 6.18 14.31 -14.82
N LEU A 229 5.46 13.69 -13.89
CA LEU A 229 4.24 12.95 -14.17
C LEU A 229 3.14 13.86 -14.72
N SER A 230 2.86 14.98 -14.07
CA SER A 230 1.85 15.96 -14.53
C SER A 230 2.17 16.51 -15.91
N GLY A 231 3.44 16.87 -16.16
CA GLY A 231 3.87 17.35 -17.48
C GLY A 231 3.70 16.29 -18.58
N ARG A 232 3.84 15.01 -18.25
CA ARG A 232 3.58 13.91 -19.20
C ARG A 232 2.09 13.69 -19.42
N LEU A 233 1.30 13.67 -18.36
CA LEU A 233 -0.16 13.56 -18.43
C LEU A 233 -0.76 14.67 -19.29
N GLN A 234 -0.28 15.91 -19.14
CA GLN A 234 -0.67 17.04 -19.98
C GLN A 234 -0.41 16.74 -21.47
N LYS A 235 0.83 16.37 -21.82
CA LYS A 235 1.20 16.05 -23.21
C LYS A 235 0.41 14.89 -23.79
N ASP A 236 0.04 13.91 -22.97
CA ASP A 236 -0.71 12.75 -23.41
C ASP A 236 -2.20 13.09 -23.59
N ILE A 237 -2.83 13.85 -22.70
CA ILE A 237 -4.25 14.25 -22.82
C ILE A 237 -4.50 15.13 -24.07
N GLU A 238 -3.51 15.92 -24.50
CA GLU A 238 -3.61 16.78 -25.68
C GLU A 238 -3.60 16.01 -27.02
N LYS A 239 -3.29 14.70 -27.03
CA LYS A 239 -3.22 13.90 -28.27
C LYS A 239 -4.60 13.43 -28.74
N PRO A 240 -4.92 13.50 -30.04
CA PRO A 240 -6.15 12.95 -30.60
C PRO A 240 -6.30 11.45 -30.31
N GLY A 241 -7.47 11.02 -29.85
CA GLY A 241 -7.77 9.60 -29.57
C GLY A 241 -7.32 9.08 -28.20
N MET A 242 -6.81 9.95 -27.32
CA MET A 242 -6.41 9.57 -25.96
C MET A 242 -7.59 9.44 -25.01
N GLY A 243 -8.04 8.19 -24.82
CA GLY A 243 -9.06 7.82 -23.85
C GLY A 243 -8.50 7.42 -22.47
N PRO A 244 -9.36 7.32 -21.44
CA PRO A 244 -8.97 6.95 -20.08
C PRO A 244 -8.23 5.61 -19.96
N GLU A 245 -8.65 4.58 -20.70
CA GLU A 245 -8.01 3.26 -20.67
C GLU A 245 -6.62 3.26 -21.31
N THR A 246 -6.43 4.02 -22.39
CA THR A 246 -5.12 4.22 -23.00
C THR A 246 -4.18 4.93 -22.03
N LEU A 247 -4.67 5.97 -21.36
CA LEU A 247 -3.90 6.69 -20.35
C LEU A 247 -3.50 5.79 -19.18
N ARG A 248 -4.44 4.98 -18.67
CA ARG A 248 -4.17 3.98 -17.62
C ARG A 248 -3.09 2.98 -18.04
N THR A 249 -3.16 2.51 -19.28
CA THR A 249 -2.16 1.58 -19.85
C THR A 249 -0.77 2.23 -19.94
N LEU A 250 -0.69 3.49 -20.37
CA LEU A 250 0.56 4.24 -20.42
C LEU A 250 1.17 4.46 -19.03
N LEU A 251 0.33 4.80 -18.03
CA LEU A 251 0.77 4.98 -16.65
C LEU A 251 1.31 3.67 -16.04
N ALA A 252 0.66 2.53 -16.33
CA ALA A 252 1.10 1.22 -15.88
C ALA A 252 2.47 0.80 -16.45
N GLN A 253 2.87 1.38 -17.59
CA GLN A 253 4.15 1.09 -18.26
C GLN A 253 5.29 2.04 -17.87
N LEU A 254 5.02 3.07 -17.06
CA LEU A 254 6.07 3.99 -16.61
C LEU A 254 7.14 3.25 -15.80
N ARG A 255 8.39 3.67 -16.00
CA ARG A 255 9.56 3.23 -15.23
C ARG A 255 10.01 4.37 -14.30
N PRO A 256 10.73 4.05 -13.22
CA PRO A 256 11.24 5.08 -12.30
C PRO A 256 12.00 6.21 -12.98
N ALA A 257 12.90 5.87 -13.91
CA ALA A 257 13.70 6.84 -14.66
C ALA A 257 12.85 7.79 -15.50
N ASP A 258 11.65 7.39 -15.95
CA ASP A 258 10.75 8.23 -16.73
C ASP A 258 10.18 9.40 -15.88
N LEU A 259 10.24 9.29 -14.55
CA LEU A 259 9.86 10.34 -13.59
C LEU A 259 11.06 10.95 -12.84
N GLY A 260 12.29 10.61 -13.24
CA GLY A 260 13.51 11.08 -12.57
C GLY A 260 13.72 10.50 -11.17
N LEU A 261 13.10 9.36 -10.85
CA LEU A 261 13.35 8.65 -9.61
C LEU A 261 14.65 7.83 -9.73
N ASP A 262 15.47 7.89 -8.67
CA ASP A 262 16.72 7.13 -8.56
C ASP A 262 16.43 5.64 -8.29
N ASP A 263 17.30 4.75 -8.78
CA ASP A 263 17.16 3.29 -8.67
C ASP A 263 18.09 2.69 -7.60
N THR A 264 18.63 3.51 -6.69
CA THR A 264 19.47 3.04 -5.57
C THR A 264 18.71 2.15 -4.59
N GLU A 265 17.41 2.37 -4.41
CA GLU A 265 16.51 1.48 -3.64
C GLU A 265 15.32 1.00 -4.49
N PRO A 266 15.50 -0.01 -5.37
CA PRO A 266 14.50 -0.38 -6.38
C PRO A 266 13.10 -0.70 -5.83
N VAL A 267 13.03 -1.31 -4.63
CA VAL A 267 11.76 -1.63 -3.96
C VAL A 267 11.02 -0.34 -3.55
N LEU A 268 11.72 0.60 -2.91
CA LEU A 268 11.14 1.87 -2.46
C LEU A 268 10.81 2.77 -3.65
N THR A 269 11.69 2.81 -4.65
CA THR A 269 11.49 3.54 -5.89
C THR A 269 10.28 3.02 -6.66
N ARG A 270 10.11 1.70 -6.79
CA ARG A 270 8.90 1.10 -7.39
C ARG A 270 7.66 1.41 -6.57
N PHE A 271 7.76 1.43 -5.24
CA PHE A 271 6.67 1.83 -4.36
C PHE A 271 6.25 3.29 -4.62
N GLN A 272 7.18 4.23 -4.63
CA GLN A 272 6.92 5.66 -4.89
C GLN A 272 6.30 5.88 -6.27
N LEU A 273 6.82 5.21 -7.32
CA LEU A 273 6.22 5.24 -8.65
C LEU A 273 4.76 4.80 -8.62
N LYS A 274 4.47 3.64 -8.02
CA LYS A 274 3.09 3.11 -7.94
C LYS A 274 2.16 3.98 -7.10
N LEU A 275 2.67 4.64 -6.05
CA LEU A 275 1.87 5.62 -5.32
C LEU A 275 1.33 6.68 -6.29
N LEU A 276 2.19 7.26 -7.13
CA LEU A 276 1.84 8.34 -8.03
C LEU A 276 1.02 7.89 -9.26
N THR A 277 1.20 6.67 -9.75
CA THR A 277 0.54 6.19 -10.98
C THR A 277 -0.73 5.40 -10.74
N GLU A 278 -0.86 4.73 -9.58
CA GLU A 278 -2.03 3.88 -9.25
C GLU A 278 -2.93 4.52 -8.19
N GLY A 279 -2.40 5.42 -7.35
CA GLY A 279 -3.16 6.11 -6.33
C GLY A 279 -3.90 7.32 -6.86
N SER A 280 -5.23 7.23 -6.96
CA SER A 280 -6.07 8.35 -7.42
C SER A 280 -5.89 9.57 -6.52
N GLY A 281 -5.43 10.69 -7.09
CA GLY A 281 -5.28 11.97 -6.39
C GLY A 281 -4.01 12.12 -5.54
N THR A 282 -3.17 11.09 -5.44
CA THR A 282 -1.92 11.12 -4.67
C THR A 282 -0.87 12.07 -5.25
N GLN A 283 -0.98 12.39 -6.53
CA GLN A 283 -0.16 13.37 -7.22
C GLN A 283 -0.61 14.82 -6.98
N ILE A 284 -1.85 15.01 -6.50
CA ILE A 284 -2.53 16.31 -6.39
C ILE A 284 -2.76 16.75 -4.94
N PHE A 285 -3.11 15.81 -4.05
CA PHE A 285 -3.49 16.13 -2.68
C PHE A 285 -2.60 15.38 -1.69
N SER A 286 -1.95 16.12 -0.81
CA SER A 286 -1.09 15.62 0.26
C SER A 286 -1.82 14.68 1.24
N THR A 287 -3.09 14.98 1.56
CA THR A 287 -3.90 14.14 2.46
C THR A 287 -4.20 12.77 1.83
N THR A 288 -4.57 12.76 0.55
CA THR A 288 -4.74 11.52 -0.24
C THR A 288 -3.43 10.75 -0.37
N PHE A 289 -2.32 11.45 -0.61
CA PHE A 289 -0.99 10.85 -0.63
C PHE A 289 -0.66 10.15 0.69
N ALA A 290 -0.77 10.85 1.82
CA ALA A 290 -0.45 10.29 3.14
C ALA A 290 -1.34 9.08 3.47
N GLN A 291 -2.65 9.17 3.21
CA GLN A 291 -3.59 8.07 3.41
C GLN A 291 -3.26 6.86 2.52
N TRP A 292 -3.01 7.08 1.22
CA TRP A 292 -2.74 6.00 0.28
C TRP A 292 -1.39 5.33 0.55
N ALA A 293 -0.36 6.14 0.81
CA ALA A 293 0.96 5.64 1.17
C ALA A 293 0.92 4.80 2.46
N ALA A 294 0.19 5.25 3.48
CA ALA A 294 0.00 4.49 4.72
C ALA A 294 -0.70 3.15 4.46
N ARG A 295 -1.78 3.15 3.68
CA ARG A 295 -2.50 1.93 3.28
C ARG A 295 -1.57 0.95 2.53
N GLU A 296 -0.83 1.42 1.54
CA GLU A 296 0.05 0.57 0.75
C GLU A 296 1.25 0.08 1.55
N ALA A 297 1.82 0.89 2.45
CA ALA A 297 2.85 0.43 3.38
C ALA A 297 2.32 -0.68 4.29
N LEU A 298 1.13 -0.51 4.91
CA LEU A 298 0.51 -1.54 5.74
C LEU A 298 0.24 -2.83 4.96
N ARG A 299 -0.33 -2.72 3.76
CA ARG A 299 -0.69 -3.87 2.93
C ARG A 299 0.53 -4.63 2.43
N ARG A 300 1.57 -3.91 1.98
CA ARG A 300 2.70 -4.49 1.24
C ARG A 300 3.93 -4.73 2.13
N ALA A 301 4.37 -3.73 2.87
CA ALA A 301 5.54 -3.84 3.75
C ALA A 301 5.20 -4.47 5.11
N GLN A 302 3.96 -4.36 5.57
CA GLN A 302 3.48 -4.85 6.87
C GLN A 302 4.41 -4.41 8.02
N PRO A 303 4.59 -3.10 8.25
CA PRO A 303 5.59 -2.59 9.17
C PRO A 303 5.25 -2.83 10.64
N LEU A 304 6.29 -2.96 11.47
CA LEU A 304 6.22 -3.01 12.93
C LEU A 304 5.91 -1.62 13.52
N THR A 305 6.33 -0.56 12.84
CA THR A 305 6.00 0.83 13.20
C THR A 305 5.59 1.62 11.97
N LEU A 306 4.43 2.27 12.04
CA LEU A 306 3.97 3.19 11.02
C LEU A 306 3.71 4.55 11.66
N PHE A 307 4.49 5.55 11.25
CA PHE A 307 4.26 6.94 11.58
C PHE A 307 3.72 7.67 10.34
N VAL A 308 2.55 8.30 10.45
CA VAL A 308 1.94 9.09 9.37
C VAL A 308 1.67 10.50 9.86
N ARG A 309 2.16 11.51 9.16
CA ARG A 309 1.83 12.91 9.41
C ARG A 309 1.07 13.49 8.24
N PHE A 310 -0.12 14.02 8.50
CA PHE A 310 -0.93 14.68 7.49
C PHE A 310 -0.60 16.17 7.43
N ALA A 311 -0.24 16.63 6.23
CA ALA A 311 -0.01 18.04 5.94
C ALA A 311 -1.21 18.67 5.22
N PRO A 312 -1.36 20.01 5.24
CA PRO A 312 -2.39 20.69 4.47
C PRO A 312 -2.34 20.33 2.99
N ARG A 313 -3.48 19.96 2.41
CA ARG A 313 -3.66 19.85 0.97
C ARG A 313 -3.96 21.21 0.37
N GLN A 314 -3.68 21.34 -0.93
CA GLN A 314 -4.21 22.44 -1.70
C GLN A 314 -5.75 22.39 -1.74
N ARG A 315 -6.36 23.56 -1.90
CA ARG A 315 -7.80 23.70 -2.07
C ARG A 315 -8.26 22.98 -3.34
N GLN A 316 -9.42 22.33 -3.27
CA GLN A 316 -10.01 21.70 -4.45
C GLN A 316 -10.34 22.77 -5.49
N ARG A 317 -9.93 22.51 -6.73
CA ARG A 317 -10.20 23.34 -7.91
C ARG A 317 -10.67 22.45 -9.07
N PRO A 318 -11.25 23.01 -10.13
CA PRO A 318 -11.51 22.27 -11.37
C PRO A 318 -10.28 21.50 -11.84
N MET A 319 -10.47 20.29 -12.40
CA MET A 319 -9.37 19.38 -12.73
C MET A 319 -8.36 19.98 -13.72
N ASN A 320 -8.83 20.77 -14.68
CA ASN A 320 -7.97 21.53 -15.59
C ASN A 320 -7.04 22.49 -14.83
N GLU A 321 -7.53 23.19 -13.81
CA GLU A 321 -6.68 24.08 -13.01
C GLU A 321 -5.69 23.32 -12.13
N LEU A 322 -6.04 22.12 -11.66
CA LEU A 322 -5.14 21.28 -10.86
C LEU A 322 -4.01 20.67 -11.70
N LEU A 323 -4.29 20.36 -12.97
CA LEU A 323 -3.32 19.78 -13.91
C LEU A 323 -2.49 20.85 -14.65
N TYR A 324 -3.09 21.99 -14.98
CA TYR A 324 -2.50 23.03 -15.85
C TYR A 324 -2.24 24.36 -15.14
N GLY A 325 -2.66 24.53 -13.88
CA GLY A 325 -2.55 25.79 -13.15
C GLY A 325 -1.13 26.07 -12.64
N ASN A 326 -0.85 27.37 -12.43
CA ASN A 326 0.43 27.82 -11.88
C ASN A 326 0.64 27.29 -10.45
N PRO A 327 1.71 26.53 -10.16
CA PRO A 327 2.01 26.03 -8.80
C PRO A 327 2.08 27.12 -7.73
N ALA A 328 2.48 28.35 -8.10
CA ALA A 328 2.56 29.49 -7.17
C ALA A 328 1.19 30.01 -6.71
N SER A 329 0.10 29.60 -7.36
CA SER A 329 -1.27 30.01 -7.04
C SER A 329 -2.01 29.05 -6.09
N ARG A 330 -1.33 28.00 -5.62
CA ARG A 330 -1.93 26.93 -4.81
C ARG A 330 -2.21 27.43 -3.38
N GLU A 331 -3.47 27.71 -3.10
CA GLU A 331 -3.93 28.00 -1.74
C GLU A 331 -4.06 26.70 -0.95
N LEU A 332 -3.52 26.68 0.28
CA LEU A 332 -3.68 25.55 1.18
C LEU A 332 -5.05 25.60 1.89
N ASP A 333 -5.58 24.42 2.22
CA ASP A 333 -6.85 24.26 2.94
C ASP A 333 -6.65 23.46 4.24
N PRO A 334 -6.05 24.06 5.30
CA PRO A 334 -5.80 23.34 6.55
C PRO A 334 -7.07 22.78 7.20
N ARG A 335 -8.19 23.49 7.08
CA ARG A 335 -9.49 23.08 7.65
C ARG A 335 -10.04 21.83 6.95
N GLY A 336 -10.12 21.84 5.63
CA GLY A 336 -10.53 20.66 4.86
C GLY A 336 -9.55 19.50 5.04
N SER A 337 -8.26 19.80 5.18
CA SER A 337 -7.22 18.79 5.43
C SER A 337 -7.37 18.11 6.79
N LEU A 338 -7.80 18.83 7.83
CA LEU A 338 -8.06 18.26 9.14
C LEU A 338 -9.21 17.24 9.10
N VAL A 339 -10.26 17.51 8.32
CA VAL A 339 -11.37 16.56 8.11
C VAL A 339 -10.87 15.30 7.41
N ASP A 340 -10.08 15.46 6.34
CA ASP A 340 -9.48 14.34 5.62
C ASP A 340 -8.56 13.53 6.53
N ALA A 341 -7.74 14.20 7.35
CA ALA A 341 -6.77 13.59 8.25
C ALA A 341 -7.41 12.85 9.43
N ASP A 342 -8.51 13.36 10.00
CA ASP A 342 -9.28 12.66 11.05
C ASP A 342 -9.85 11.33 10.51
N MET A 343 -10.40 11.36 9.30
CA MET A 343 -10.84 10.15 8.59
C MET A 343 -9.66 9.26 8.20
N GLY A 344 -8.55 9.85 7.77
CA GLY A 344 -7.30 9.15 7.45
C GLY A 344 -6.73 8.39 8.65
N ALA A 345 -6.75 8.98 9.85
CA ALA A 345 -6.35 8.33 11.08
C ALA A 345 -7.23 7.10 11.39
N TYR A 346 -8.55 7.23 11.20
CA TYR A 346 -9.46 6.09 11.34
C TYR A 346 -9.16 4.97 10.33
N TYR A 347 -8.88 5.30 9.08
CA TYR A 347 -8.50 4.30 8.07
C TYR A 347 -7.14 3.67 8.34
N ASN A 348 -6.16 4.42 8.84
CA ASN A 348 -4.86 3.88 9.24
C ASN A 348 -5.03 2.82 10.33
N TRP A 349 -5.83 3.12 11.36
CA TRP A 349 -6.16 2.14 12.39
C TRP A 349 -6.86 0.90 11.82
N LEU A 350 -7.91 1.08 11.01
CA LEU A 350 -8.62 -0.05 10.38
C LEU A 350 -7.71 -0.93 9.53
N ASN A 351 -6.80 -0.34 8.75
CA ASN A 351 -5.86 -1.10 7.93
C ASN A 351 -4.84 -1.85 8.80
N GLN A 352 -4.38 -1.26 9.91
CA GLN A 352 -3.53 -1.96 10.87
C GLN A 352 -4.24 -3.17 11.50
N GLN A 353 -5.55 -3.06 11.77
CA GLN A 353 -6.34 -4.17 12.31
C GLN A 353 -6.52 -5.35 11.34
N ARG A 354 -6.19 -5.19 10.06
CA ARG A 354 -6.22 -6.29 9.06
C ARG A 354 -4.95 -7.13 9.05
N LEU A 355 -3.90 -6.71 9.76
CA LEU A 355 -2.63 -7.42 9.80
C LEU A 355 -2.60 -8.48 10.90
N SER A 356 -1.72 -9.47 10.74
CA SER A 356 -1.39 -10.39 11.82
C SER A 356 -0.90 -9.63 13.06
N GLY A 357 -1.28 -10.12 14.23
CA GLY A 357 -0.97 -9.48 15.52
C GLY A 357 -1.83 -8.25 15.86
N ALA A 358 -2.92 -7.99 15.12
CA ALA A 358 -3.81 -6.85 15.36
C ALA A 358 -4.33 -6.74 16.81
N ALA A 359 -4.64 -7.86 17.45
CA ALA A 359 -5.14 -7.90 18.83
C ALA A 359 -4.16 -7.32 19.86
N GLU A 360 -2.85 -7.41 19.58
CA GLU A 360 -1.76 -6.91 20.43
C GLU A 360 -1.22 -5.56 19.95
N ALA A 361 -1.81 -4.99 18.89
CA ALA A 361 -1.30 -3.79 18.27
C ALA A 361 -1.78 -2.53 19.01
N SER A 362 -0.92 -1.51 19.03
CA SER A 362 -1.21 -0.21 19.61
C SER A 362 -1.33 0.86 18.53
N PHE A 363 -2.14 1.89 18.79
CA PHE A 363 -2.36 3.01 17.89
C PHE A 363 -2.49 4.31 18.69
N LEU A 364 -1.75 5.34 18.28
CA LEU A 364 -1.80 6.68 18.86
C LEU A 364 -2.15 7.67 17.75
N VAL A 365 -3.11 8.55 18.01
CA VAL A 365 -3.39 9.70 17.14
C VAL A 365 -3.29 11.00 17.95
N TRP A 366 -2.71 12.03 17.35
CA TRP A 366 -2.51 13.34 17.98
C TRP A 366 -2.92 14.48 17.04
N TYR A 367 -3.61 15.48 17.60
CA TYR A 367 -3.87 16.76 16.94
C TYR A 367 -2.67 17.69 17.12
N GLU A 368 -1.85 17.80 16.08
CA GLU A 368 -0.57 18.50 16.09
C GLU A 368 -0.66 19.91 16.67
N GLY A 369 0.21 20.22 17.64
CA GLY A 369 0.24 21.51 18.33
C GLY A 369 -0.85 21.71 19.39
N HIS A 370 -1.75 20.74 19.58
CA HIS A 370 -2.89 20.84 20.50
C HIS A 370 -2.85 19.75 21.57
N GLY A 371 -3.61 19.93 22.65
CA GLY A 371 -3.63 19.01 23.79
C GLY A 371 -4.48 17.75 23.61
N GLU A 372 -4.95 17.48 22.40
CA GLU A 372 -5.87 16.38 22.11
C GLU A 372 -5.15 15.18 21.49
N ALA A 373 -5.23 14.03 22.14
CA ALA A 373 -4.74 12.77 21.60
C ALA A 373 -5.70 11.62 21.90
N LEU A 374 -5.60 10.52 21.16
CA LEU A 374 -6.32 9.29 21.45
C LEU A 374 -5.40 8.09 21.30
N MET A 375 -5.53 7.16 22.24
CA MET A 375 -4.71 5.96 22.31
C MET A 375 -5.60 4.72 22.29
N ILE A 376 -5.21 3.72 21.51
CA ILE A 376 -5.83 2.39 21.42
C ILE A 376 -4.74 1.36 21.66
N GLY A 377 -5.03 0.34 22.47
CA GLY A 377 -4.11 -0.75 22.73
C GLY A 377 -4.76 -1.80 23.63
N PRO A 378 -4.11 -2.97 23.80
CA PRO A 378 -4.67 -4.08 24.58
C PRO A 378 -4.86 -3.73 26.06
N SER A 379 -4.02 -2.85 26.62
CA SER A 379 -4.08 -2.37 28.00
C SER A 379 -4.91 -1.09 28.19
N VAL A 380 -5.49 -0.54 27.12
CA VAL A 380 -6.11 0.79 27.13
C VAL A 380 -7.63 0.67 27.31
N PRO A 381 -8.23 1.35 28.30
CA PRO A 381 -9.67 1.29 28.51
C PRO A 381 -10.42 1.95 27.35
N ARG A 382 -11.37 1.21 26.76
CA ARG A 382 -12.14 1.63 25.59
C ARG A 382 -13.25 2.61 25.96
N GLY A 383 -13.49 3.61 25.11
CA GLY A 383 -14.60 4.55 25.27
C GLY A 383 -14.44 5.51 26.45
N THR A 384 -13.20 5.71 26.92
CA THR A 384 -12.91 6.55 28.09
C THR A 384 -12.34 7.90 27.69
N VAL A 385 -12.46 8.87 28.60
CA VAL A 385 -11.88 10.20 28.47
C VAL A 385 -11.06 10.49 29.73
N SER A 386 -9.82 10.94 29.57
CA SER A 386 -9.00 11.48 30.65
C SER A 386 -8.78 12.96 30.41
N ASN A 387 -8.98 13.74 31.47
CA ASN A 387 -8.69 15.17 31.52
C ASN A 387 -7.44 15.46 32.39
N ASP A 388 -6.70 14.42 32.78
CA ASP A 388 -5.49 14.60 33.56
C ASP A 388 -4.35 15.10 32.66
N ALA A 389 -3.48 15.95 33.21
CA ALA A 389 -2.31 16.41 32.49
C ALA A 389 -1.36 15.23 32.20
N THR A 390 -0.91 15.12 30.95
CA THR A 390 0.00 14.06 30.49
C THR A 390 0.93 14.55 29.38
N ASP A 391 1.90 13.74 28.99
CA ASP A 391 2.82 14.01 27.88
C ASP A 391 2.99 12.78 26.97
N PHE A 392 3.67 12.94 25.83
CA PHE A 392 3.86 11.83 24.89
C PHE A 392 4.76 10.73 25.44
N LYS A 393 5.68 11.04 26.35
CA LYS A 393 6.52 10.04 26.99
C LYS A 393 5.68 9.08 27.83
N ALA A 394 4.74 9.62 28.62
CA ALA A 394 3.78 8.84 29.39
C ALA A 394 2.85 8.03 28.48
N LEU A 395 2.23 8.66 27.48
CA LEU A 395 1.37 7.97 26.52
C LEU A 395 2.08 6.81 25.84
N LEU A 396 3.29 7.01 25.34
CA LEU A 396 4.09 5.96 24.70
C LEU A 396 4.45 4.83 25.67
N SER A 397 4.73 5.13 26.94
CA SER A 397 5.04 4.11 27.95
C SER A 397 3.87 3.14 28.22
N TRP A 398 2.63 3.57 27.95
CA TRP A 398 1.43 2.75 28.14
C TRP A 398 1.14 1.78 26.98
N ILE A 399 1.78 1.99 25.82
CA ILE A 399 1.51 1.24 24.58
C ILE A 399 2.73 0.57 23.92
N ALA A 400 3.94 0.83 24.44
CA ALA A 400 5.21 0.39 23.87
C ALA A 400 5.44 -1.14 23.94
#